data_AF-A0A3M1SEF7-F1
#
_entry.id   AF-A0A3M1SEF7-F1
#
_cell.length_a   1.000
_cell.length_b   1.000
_cell.length_c   1.000
_cell.angle_alpha   90.00
_cell.angle_beta   90.00
_cell.angle_gamma   90.00
#
_symmetry.space_group_name_H-M   'P 1'
#
loop_
_entity.id
_entity.type
_entity.pdbx_description
1 polymer ?
#
loop_
_entity_poly.entity_id
_entity_poly.type
_entity_poly.pdbx_seq_one_letter_code
_entity_poly.pdbx_strand_id
1 'polypeptide(L)'
;MGKLTIGCFSSLVGSMSLDFAVKLAEAAVKKGHEVDLWLSGNGIMLGKTRQSKFRDYSYLAGTIEELLKTGKFKVTNCEACAKARGIDKEDTMEGFGIHSMDWYLASAFGADRVIHIGGE
;
A
#
# COMPACT_ATOMS: atom_id res chain seq x y z
N MET A 1 -19.89 2.42 -9.36
CA MET A 1 -18.54 2.69 -8.86
C MET A 1 -17.92 1.36 -8.49
N GLY A 2 -16.66 1.10 -8.83
CA GLY A 2 -16.05 -0.23 -8.64
C GLY A 2 -14.96 -0.26 -7.56
N LYS A 3 -14.63 -1.48 -7.11
CA LYS A 3 -13.57 -1.79 -6.15
C LYS A 3 -12.32 -2.34 -6.87
N LEU A 4 -11.17 -1.74 -6.60
CA LEU A 4 -9.87 -2.21 -7.08
C LEU A 4 -9.07 -2.81 -5.92
N THR A 5 -8.46 -3.96 -6.16
CA THR A 5 -7.46 -4.54 -5.26
C THR A 5 -6.11 -4.50 -5.96
N ILE A 6 -5.17 -3.75 -5.39
CA ILE A 6 -3.84 -3.54 -5.94
C ILE A 6 -2.83 -4.27 -5.06
N GLY A 7 -2.05 -5.18 -5.62
CA GLY A 7 -0.91 -5.81 -4.92
C GLY A 7 0.41 -5.22 -5.40
N CYS A 8 1.27 -4.78 -4.48
CA CYS A 8 2.61 -4.27 -4.81
C CYS A 8 3.69 -4.87 -3.91
N PHE A 9 4.78 -5.29 -4.53
CA PHE A 9 5.89 -6.01 -3.87
C PHE A 9 7.18 -5.19 -3.82
N SER A 10 7.27 -4.16 -4.66
CA SER A 10 8.47 -3.36 -4.89
C SER A 10 8.78 -2.40 -3.75
N SER A 11 10.06 -2.09 -3.57
CA SER A 11 10.57 -1.32 -2.43
C SER A 11 10.09 0.14 -2.38
N LEU A 12 9.97 0.65 -1.14
CA LEU A 12 9.97 2.08 -0.87
C LEU A 12 11.32 2.68 -1.26
N VAL A 13 11.31 3.63 -2.20
CA VAL A 13 12.52 4.17 -2.83
C VAL A 13 13.32 3.06 -3.55
N GLY A 14 13.94 3.40 -4.68
CA GLY A 14 14.65 2.43 -5.52
C GLY A 14 13.77 1.60 -6.47
N SER A 15 12.44 1.76 -6.42
CA SER A 15 11.54 1.26 -7.45
C SER A 15 10.43 2.24 -7.79
N MET A 16 10.24 2.52 -9.08
CA MET A 16 9.13 3.33 -9.59
C MET A 16 7.80 2.59 -9.59
N SER A 17 7.79 1.27 -9.39
CA SER A 17 6.57 0.46 -9.37
C SER A 17 5.68 0.80 -8.17
N LEU A 18 6.28 1.07 -7.01
CA LEU A 18 5.53 1.48 -5.83
C LEU A 18 4.94 2.89 -6.00
N ASP A 19 5.72 3.83 -6.52
CA ASP A 19 5.24 5.16 -6.90
C ASP A 19 4.04 5.10 -7.84
N PHE A 20 4.14 4.26 -8.87
CA PHE A 20 3.06 4.06 -9.82
C PHE A 20 1.82 3.46 -9.15
N ALA A 21 1.99 2.44 -8.28
CA ALA A 21 0.88 1.83 -7.54
C ALA A 21 0.14 2.86 -6.67
N VAL A 22 0.85 3.72 -5.96
CA VAL A 22 0.26 4.77 -5.11
C VAL A 22 -0.44 5.84 -5.96
N LYS A 23 0.16 6.29 -7.07
CA LYS A 23 -0.46 7.26 -7.99
C LYS A 23 -1.72 6.69 -8.67
N LEU A 24 -1.70 5.41 -9.02
CA LEU A 24 -2.86 4.73 -9.58
C LEU A 24 -4.00 4.64 -8.55
N ALA A 25 -3.68 4.28 -7.30
CA ALA A 25 -4.63 4.28 -6.20
C ALA A 25 -5.25 5.67 -6.00
N GLU A 26 -4.43 6.72 -5.98
CA GLU A 26 -4.89 8.11 -5.85
C GLU A 26 -5.84 8.51 -6.98
N ALA A 27 -5.47 8.21 -8.23
CA ALA A 27 -6.30 8.51 -9.39
C ALA A 27 -7.64 7.74 -9.36
N ALA A 28 -7.62 6.47 -8.94
CA ALA A 28 -8.82 5.66 -8.81
C ALA A 28 -9.76 6.21 -7.74
N VAL A 29 -9.24 6.54 -6.56
CA VAL A 29 -10.01 7.17 -5.46
C VAL A 29 -10.61 8.51 -5.91
N LYS A 30 -9.84 9.37 -6.60
CA LYS A 30 -10.34 10.63 -7.17
C LYS A 30 -11.47 10.46 -8.19
N LYS A 31 -11.43 9.37 -8.96
CA LYS A 31 -12.52 8.97 -9.87
C LYS A 31 -13.71 8.33 -9.14
N GLY A 32 -13.60 8.18 -7.82
CA GLY A 32 -14.65 7.78 -6.91
C GLY A 32 -14.60 6.32 -6.50
N HIS A 33 -13.66 5.52 -7.03
CA HIS A 33 -13.51 4.10 -6.76
C HIS A 33 -13.06 3.81 -5.32
N GLU A 34 -13.33 2.60 -4.86
CA GLU A 34 -12.71 2.06 -3.65
C GLU A 34 -11.42 1.32 -4.01
N VAL A 35 -10.39 1.46 -3.19
CA VAL A 35 -9.08 0.85 -3.44
C VAL A 35 -8.56 0.18 -2.17
N ASP A 36 -8.28 -1.12 -2.28
CA ASP A 36 -7.53 -1.89 -1.31
C ASP A 36 -6.09 -2.08 -1.85
N LEU A 37 -5.10 -1.45 -1.22
CA LEU A 37 -3.68 -1.62 -1.54
C LEU A 37 -3.04 -2.64 -0.58
N TRP A 38 -2.56 -3.75 -1.13
CA TRP A 38 -1.76 -4.74 -0.44
C TRP A 38 -0.28 -4.55 -0.72
N LEU A 39 0.51 -4.49 0.34
CA LEU A 39 1.95 -4.38 0.31
C LEU A 39 2.57 -5.68 0.79
N SER A 40 3.43 -6.26 -0.03
CA SER A 40 4.19 -7.47 0.27
C SER A 40 5.67 -7.25 -0.06
N GLY A 41 6.51 -8.24 0.23
CA GLY A 41 7.94 -8.17 -0.07
C GLY A 41 8.59 -6.92 0.53
N ASN A 42 9.24 -6.11 -0.31
CA ASN A 42 9.88 -4.87 0.10
C ASN A 42 8.92 -3.67 0.16
N GLY A 43 7.71 -3.79 -0.40
CA GLY A 43 6.69 -2.74 -0.37
C GLY A 43 6.21 -2.38 1.04
N ILE A 44 6.30 -3.34 1.97
CA ILE A 44 5.88 -3.14 3.37
C ILE A 44 6.63 -2.01 4.09
N MET A 45 7.82 -1.63 3.58
CA MET A 45 8.59 -0.51 4.12
C MET A 45 7.86 0.83 4.02
N LEU A 46 6.91 0.97 3.08
CA LEU A 46 6.06 2.16 2.97
C LEU A 46 5.22 2.40 4.23
N GLY A 47 4.86 1.34 4.96
CA GLY A 47 4.10 1.45 6.19
C GLY A 47 4.92 1.90 7.39
N LYS A 48 6.26 2.01 7.30
CA LYS A 48 7.10 2.30 8.46
C LYS A 48 6.96 3.76 8.92
N THR A 49 6.89 4.01 10.21
CA THR A 49 6.93 5.36 10.79
C THR A 49 8.33 5.99 10.65
N ARG A 50 8.43 7.29 10.93
CA ARG A 50 9.70 8.05 10.95
C ARG A 50 10.45 8.07 9.61
N GLN A 51 9.73 7.95 8.50
CA GLN A 51 10.29 8.18 7.16
C GLN A 51 10.74 9.64 7.01
N SER A 52 11.88 9.84 6.35
CA SER A 52 12.41 11.17 6.05
C SER A 52 12.05 11.59 4.63
N LYS A 53 11.72 12.87 4.44
CA LYS A 53 11.53 13.47 3.11
C LYS A 53 12.86 13.98 2.58
N PHE A 54 13.31 13.43 1.46
CA PHE A 54 14.49 13.90 0.74
C PHE A 54 14.07 14.75 -0.47
N ARG A 55 14.91 15.70 -0.88
CA ARG A 55 14.58 16.64 -1.97
C ARG A 55 14.33 15.95 -3.31
N ASP A 56 15.16 14.96 -3.61
CA ASP A 56 15.25 14.36 -4.95
C ASP A 56 14.58 12.97 -5.03
N TYR A 57 13.84 12.58 -3.98
CA TYR A 57 13.15 11.28 -3.89
C TYR A 57 11.66 11.46 -3.61
N SER A 58 10.86 10.50 -4.08
CA SER A 58 9.45 10.42 -3.74
C SER A 58 9.23 10.25 -2.24
N TYR A 59 8.24 10.97 -1.71
CA TYR A 59 7.78 10.84 -0.34
C TYR A 59 6.30 10.45 -0.34
N LEU A 60 6.06 9.14 -0.31
CA LEU A 60 4.72 8.57 -0.50
C LEU A 60 3.86 8.60 0.77
N ALA A 61 4.46 8.68 1.96
CA ALA A 61 3.74 8.70 3.24
C ALA A 61 2.67 9.80 3.29
N GLY A 62 3.01 11.03 2.86
CA GLY A 62 2.05 12.14 2.81
C GLY A 62 0.86 11.87 1.88
N THR A 63 1.09 11.24 0.72
CA THR A 63 -0.02 10.84 -0.18
C THR A 63 -0.90 9.76 0.45
N ILE A 64 -0.31 8.79 1.15
CA ILE A 64 -1.06 7.74 1.83
C ILE A 64 -1.92 8.31 2.96
N GLU A 65 -1.39 9.22 3.77
CA GLU A 65 -2.15 9.89 4.83
C GLU A 65 -3.39 10.60 4.28
N GLU A 66 -3.27 11.31 3.15
CA GLU A 66 -4.41 11.95 2.49
C GLU A 66 -5.41 10.93 1.93
N LEU A 67 -4.93 9.82 1.36
CA LEU A 67 -5.80 8.78 0.85
C LEU A 67 -6.60 8.09 1.97
N LEU A 68 -5.96 7.80 3.09
CA LEU A 68 -6.62 7.19 4.26
C LEU A 68 -7.78 8.06 4.76
N LYS A 69 -7.62 9.39 4.78
CA LYS A 69 -8.68 10.34 5.18
C LYS A 69 -9.93 10.29 4.29
N THR A 70 -9.84 9.76 3.07
CA THR A 70 -10.99 9.68 2.15
C THR A 70 -12.02 8.63 2.55
N GLY A 71 -11.63 7.64 3.38
CA GLY A 71 -12.46 6.47 3.70
C GLY A 71 -12.67 5.48 2.54
N LYS A 72 -12.18 5.78 1.33
CA LYS A 72 -12.27 4.94 0.13
C LYS A 72 -10.99 4.15 -0.15
N PHE A 73 -9.96 4.36 0.65
CA PHE A 73 -8.66 3.74 0.50
C PHE A 73 -8.31 2.96 1.76
N LYS A 74 -7.85 1.72 1.57
CA LYS A 74 -7.22 0.91 2.62
C LYS A 74 -5.84 0.51 2.14
N VAL A 75 -4.87 0.49 3.03
CA VAL A 75 -3.53 -0.04 2.77
C VAL A 75 -3.15 -1.03 3.87
N THR A 76 -2.60 -2.17 3.46
CA THR A 76 -2.29 -3.27 4.36
C THR A 76 -0.91 -3.84 4.07
N ASN A 77 -0.11 -4.00 5.11
CA ASN A 77 1.15 -4.72 5.07
C ASN A 77 0.93 -6.22 5.31
N CYS A 78 1.64 -7.04 4.54
CA CYS A 78 1.79 -8.47 4.80
C CYS A 78 2.49 -8.71 6.13
N GLU A 79 1.82 -9.38 7.06
CA GLU A 79 2.31 -9.67 8.41
C GLU A 79 3.64 -10.45 8.38
N ALA A 80 3.73 -11.48 7.54
CA ALA A 80 4.94 -12.29 7.43
C ALA A 80 6.13 -11.45 6.91
N CYS A 81 5.90 -10.59 5.91
CA CYS A 81 6.95 -9.72 5.37
C CYS A 81 7.40 -8.65 6.38
N ALA A 82 6.47 -8.13 7.18
CA ALA A 82 6.75 -7.16 8.24
C ALA A 82 7.58 -7.80 9.37
N LYS A 83 7.13 -8.95 9.91
CA LYS A 83 7.87 -9.69 10.95
C LYS A 83 9.26 -10.10 10.49
N ALA A 84 9.41 -10.56 9.26
CA ALA A 84 10.71 -10.93 8.69
C ALA A 84 11.69 -9.73 8.57
N ARG A 85 11.19 -8.50 8.60
CA ARG A 85 11.98 -7.26 8.53
C ARG A 85 12.03 -6.50 9.86
N GLY A 86 11.56 -7.11 10.96
CA GLY A 86 11.53 -6.48 12.29
C GLY A 86 10.63 -5.24 12.34
N ILE A 87 9.50 -5.27 11.63
CA ILE A 87 8.48 -4.22 11.69
C ILE A 87 7.30 -4.74 12.47
N ASP A 88 7.09 -4.14 13.64
CA ASP A 88 5.92 -4.40 14.48
C ASP A 88 4.85 -3.32 14.30
N LYS A 89 3.71 -3.50 14.99
CA LYS A 89 2.60 -2.54 14.95
C LYS A 89 3.03 -1.13 15.34
N GLU A 90 3.97 -1.02 16.27
CA GLU A 90 4.46 0.26 16.81
C GLU A 90 5.35 1.02 15.82
N ASP A 91 5.96 0.28 14.89
CA ASP A 91 6.73 0.80 13.77
C ASP A 91 5.85 1.17 12.57
N THR A 92 4.54 0.92 12.62
CA THR A 92 3.64 1.04 11.47
C THR A 92 2.79 2.31 11.58
N MET A 93 2.65 3.06 10.48
CA MET A 93 1.88 4.30 10.43
C MET A 93 0.41 4.06 10.78
N GLU A 94 -0.22 5.03 11.43
CA GLU A 94 -1.63 4.94 11.77
C GLU A 94 -2.51 4.76 10.52
N GLY A 95 -3.53 3.91 10.62
CA GLY A 95 -4.42 3.57 9.50
C GLY A 95 -3.91 2.48 8.56
N PHE A 96 -2.65 2.03 8.69
CA PHE A 96 -2.18 0.83 7.98
C PHE A 96 -2.69 -0.44 8.67
N GLY A 97 -3.25 -1.34 7.87
CA GLY A 97 -3.50 -2.72 8.28
C GLY A 97 -2.21 -3.52 8.34
N ILE A 98 -2.18 -4.52 9.22
CA ILE A 98 -1.21 -5.61 9.18
C ILE A 98 -2.01 -6.90 9.18
N HIS A 99 -1.97 -7.64 8.08
CA HIS A 99 -2.75 -8.87 7.93
C HIS A 99 -1.94 -9.95 7.21
N SER A 100 -2.36 -11.20 7.38
CA SER A 100 -1.89 -12.33 6.60
C SER A 100 -2.50 -12.33 5.19
N MET A 101 -1.97 -13.21 4.32
CA MET A 101 -2.30 -13.26 2.89
C MET A 101 -3.79 -13.54 2.61
N ASP A 102 -4.51 -14.14 3.54
CA ASP A 102 -5.96 -14.37 3.45
C ASP A 102 -6.76 -13.07 3.31
N TRP A 103 -6.31 -11.97 3.93
CA TRP A 103 -6.92 -10.66 3.73
C TRP A 103 -6.82 -10.22 2.26
N TYR A 104 -5.65 -10.43 1.66
CA TYR A 104 -5.42 -10.08 0.26
C TYR A 104 -6.28 -10.92 -0.67
N LEU A 105 -6.33 -12.24 -0.42
CA LEU A 105 -7.17 -13.15 -1.17
C LEU A 105 -8.65 -12.76 -1.07
N ALA A 106 -9.14 -12.45 0.13
CA ALA A 106 -10.53 -12.02 0.34
C ALA A 106 -10.82 -10.67 -0.35
N SER A 107 -9.89 -9.71 -0.27
CA SER A 107 -10.00 -8.44 -0.98
C SER A 107 -10.09 -8.65 -2.49
N ALA A 108 -9.20 -9.48 -3.05
CA ALA A 108 -9.13 -9.79 -4.48
C ALA A 108 -10.38 -10.53 -4.97
N PHE A 109 -10.92 -11.47 -4.18
CA PHE A 109 -12.14 -12.20 -4.50
C PHE A 109 -13.35 -11.27 -4.65
N GLY A 110 -13.44 -10.24 -3.79
CA GLY A 110 -14.52 -9.25 -3.83
C GLY A 110 -14.26 -8.04 -4.73
N ALA A 111 -13.15 -8.00 -5.47
CA ALA A 111 -12.79 -6.85 -6.30
C ALA A 111 -13.38 -6.96 -7.71
N ASP A 112 -13.74 -5.81 -8.30
CA ASP A 112 -14.07 -5.75 -9.72
C ASP A 112 -12.82 -5.94 -10.58
N ARG A 113 -11.67 -5.44 -10.10
CA ARG A 113 -10.37 -5.58 -10.77
C ARG A 113 -9.27 -5.83 -9.76
N VAL A 114 -8.42 -6.79 -10.08
CA VAL A 114 -7.18 -7.08 -9.35
C VAL A 114 -6.00 -6.67 -10.23
N ILE A 115 -5.09 -5.86 -9.68
CA ILE A 115 -3.91 -5.36 -10.39
C ILE A 115 -2.67 -5.70 -9.57
N HIS A 116 -1.78 -6.51 -10.12
CA HIS A 116 -0.45 -6.73 -9.55
C HIS A 116 0.56 -5.78 -10.20
N ILE A 117 1.27 -5.01 -9.38
CA ILE A 117 2.23 -4.02 -9.82
C ILE A 117 3.58 -4.31 -9.17
N GLY A 118 4.54 -4.65 -10.02
CA GLY A 118 5.86 -5.11 -9.58
C GLY A 118 5.81 -6.58 -9.14
N GLY A 119 6.60 -7.41 -9.81
CA GLY A 119 7.07 -8.69 -9.30
C GLY A 119 8.48 -8.52 -8.74
N GLU A 120 8.95 -9.50 -7.98
CA GLU A 120 10.39 -9.68 -7.79
C GLU A 120 11.04 -10.19 -9.08
#